data_AF-A0A961VPI2-F1
#
_entry.id   AF-A0A961VPI2-F1
#
_cell.length_a   1.000
_cell.length_b   1.000
_cell.length_c   1.000
_cell.angle_alpha   90.00
_cell.angle_beta   90.00
_cell.angle_gamma   90.00
#
_symmetry.space_group_name_H-M   'P 1'
#
loop_
_entity.id
_entity.type
_entity.pdbx_description
1 polymer ?
#
loop_
_entity_poly.entity_id
_entity_poly.type
_entity_poly.pdbx_seq_one_letter_code
_entity_poly.pdbx_strand_id
1 'polypeptide(L)'
;MLISDHTLLLAIGFSALCVMVMFVVTWFSTTAEPFLLTWATGTGINVFSAFSFAIYNVDMTPGLGATAFVSMVVGLGIQLSAAIQFRTGRLALLVTVPLMLVGVLAVGNAMLSGYNGLAIMIAQGFVALFLAAAAVEYWRARAEAPRALGLLALFNLVTALCFLNSCIVLIRAGETVFTAVPRNWAETLGRAVTVVTVIGMGSIALVLNHWRAERRRSGAAAPAAGPDGHDVSSDRSKLW
;
A
#
# COMPACT_ATOMS: atom_id res chain seq x y z
N MET A 1 10.33 29.77 6.53
CA MET A 1 11.32 29.09 7.40
C MET A 1 10.54 28.58 8.61
N LEU A 2 10.44 27.24 8.83
CA LEU A 2 9.97 26.54 10.07
C LEU A 2 9.23 25.19 9.86
N ILE A 3 9.48 24.45 8.79
CA ILE A 3 9.34 22.98 8.88
C ILE A 3 10.66 22.41 8.39
N SER A 4 11.58 22.16 9.33
CA SER A 4 12.83 21.46 9.04
C SER A 4 12.48 20.07 8.52
N ASP A 5 13.20 19.58 7.51
CA ASP A 5 12.86 18.32 6.83
C ASP A 5 12.76 17.11 7.77
N HIS A 6 13.46 17.16 8.91
CA HIS A 6 13.31 16.22 10.01
C HIS A 6 11.91 16.22 10.63
N THR A 7 11.30 17.39 10.82
CA THR A 7 9.94 17.51 11.34
C THR A 7 8.93 16.96 10.34
N LEU A 8 9.16 17.14 9.04
CA LEU A 8 8.31 16.56 8.00
C LEU A 8 8.43 15.02 8.01
N LEU A 9 9.65 14.47 7.96
CA LEU A 9 9.87 13.03 7.99
C LEU A 9 9.37 12.37 9.28
N LEU A 10 9.53 13.02 10.43
CA LEU A 10 8.98 12.55 11.71
C LEU A 10 7.46 12.57 11.73
N ALA A 11 6.82 13.62 11.19
CA ALA A 11 5.37 13.69 11.09
C ALA A 11 4.82 12.57 10.19
N ILE A 12 5.50 12.29 9.08
CA ILE A 12 5.16 11.18 8.18
C ILE A 12 5.30 9.85 8.89
N GLY A 13 6.44 9.59 9.54
CA GLY A 13 6.68 8.37 10.31
C GLY A 13 5.65 8.17 11.43
N PHE A 14 5.30 9.24 12.16
CA PHE A 14 4.32 9.19 13.24
C PHE A 14 2.89 8.96 12.71
N SER A 15 2.52 9.57 11.59
CA SER A 15 1.22 9.33 10.94
C SER A 15 1.08 7.89 10.44
N ALA A 16 2.14 7.34 9.85
CA ALA A 16 2.16 5.96 9.39
C ALA A 16 2.17 4.95 10.55
N LEU A 17 2.84 5.27 11.67
CA LEU A 17 2.71 4.52 12.94
C LEU A 17 1.27 4.50 13.44
N CYS A 18 0.61 5.65 13.43
CA CYS A 18 -0.78 5.76 13.89
C CYS A 18 -1.72 4.90 13.03
N VAL A 19 -1.54 4.91 11.70
CA VAL A 19 -2.29 4.04 10.77
C VAL A 19 -1.98 2.55 11.04
N MET A 20 -0.70 2.18 11.23
CA MET A 20 -0.32 0.80 11.56
C MET A 20 -0.99 0.33 12.86
N VAL A 21 -0.94 1.15 13.92
CA VAL A 21 -1.59 0.85 15.19
C VAL A 21 -3.10 0.74 15.01
N MET A 22 -3.72 1.62 14.22
CA MET A 22 -5.15 1.55 13.91
C MET A 22 -5.53 0.21 13.25
N PHE A 23 -4.70 -0.30 12.34
CA PHE A 23 -4.94 -1.60 11.71
C PHE A 23 -4.76 -2.77 12.67
N VAL A 24 -3.70 -2.75 13.49
CA VAL A 24 -3.46 -3.79 14.50
C VAL A 24 -4.59 -3.80 15.53
N VAL A 25 -5.02 -2.62 16.00
CA VAL A 25 -6.16 -2.49 16.92
C VAL A 25 -7.45 -2.98 16.26
N THR A 26 -7.68 -2.66 14.98
CA THR A 26 -8.86 -3.17 14.26
C THR A 26 -8.81 -4.68 14.06
N TRP A 27 -7.61 -5.23 13.86
CA TRP A 27 -7.39 -6.68 13.81
C TRP A 27 -7.73 -7.36 15.14
N PHE A 28 -7.35 -6.77 16.27
CA PHE A 28 -7.70 -7.31 17.58
C PHE A 28 -9.20 -7.16 17.89
N SER A 29 -9.84 -6.11 17.38
CA SER A 29 -11.26 -5.82 17.68
C SER A 29 -12.25 -6.50 16.74
N THR A 30 -11.83 -7.00 15.58
CA THR A 30 -12.68 -7.73 14.63
C THR A 30 -12.02 -9.01 14.16
N THR A 31 -12.80 -10.06 13.83
CA THR A 31 -12.33 -11.23 13.07
C THR A 31 -12.00 -10.82 11.64
N ALA A 32 -10.98 -9.99 11.49
CA ALA A 32 -10.53 -9.38 10.25
C ALA A 32 -9.90 -10.43 9.32
N GLU A 33 -9.95 -10.18 8.02
CA GLU A 33 -9.40 -11.12 7.03
C GLU A 33 -7.87 -11.06 6.96
N PRO A 34 -7.14 -12.19 6.84
CA PRO A 34 -5.67 -12.27 6.90
C PRO A 34 -4.92 -11.31 5.95
N PHE A 35 -5.60 -10.78 4.94
CA PHE A 35 -5.18 -9.62 4.16
C PHE A 35 -4.75 -8.40 5.01
N LEU A 36 -5.53 -8.04 6.03
CA LEU A 36 -5.28 -6.85 6.86
C LEU A 36 -4.00 -6.98 7.68
N LEU A 37 -3.71 -8.18 8.20
CA LEU A 37 -2.41 -8.45 8.84
C LEU A 37 -1.26 -8.26 7.88
N THR A 38 -1.34 -8.88 6.69
CA THR A 38 -0.28 -8.80 5.68
C THR A 38 -0.02 -7.35 5.28
N TRP A 39 -1.09 -6.58 5.03
CA TRP A 39 -0.97 -5.16 4.70
C TRP A 39 -0.37 -4.34 5.85
N ALA A 40 -0.81 -4.58 7.10
CA ALA A 40 -0.28 -3.91 8.28
C ALA A 40 1.20 -4.23 8.52
N THR A 41 1.63 -5.47 8.31
CA THR A 41 3.04 -5.88 8.40
C THR A 41 3.90 -5.13 7.38
N GLY A 42 3.44 -5.04 6.12
CA GLY A 42 4.15 -4.28 5.09
C GLY A 42 4.26 -2.79 5.44
N THR A 43 3.19 -2.20 5.95
CA THR A 43 3.19 -0.81 6.44
C THR A 43 4.13 -0.60 7.62
N GLY A 44 4.20 -1.52 8.59
CA GLY A 44 5.13 -1.44 9.71
C GLY A 44 6.60 -1.49 9.29
N ILE A 45 6.93 -2.31 8.29
CA ILE A 45 8.28 -2.34 7.71
C ILE A 45 8.60 -1.02 6.99
N ASN A 46 7.64 -0.44 6.27
CA ASN A 46 7.81 0.87 5.63
C ASN A 46 7.96 2.02 6.65
N VAL A 47 7.34 1.92 7.83
CA VAL A 47 7.58 2.85 8.94
C VAL A 47 9.02 2.74 9.43
N PHE A 48 9.52 1.51 9.65
CA PHE A 48 10.91 1.28 10.04
C PHE A 48 11.90 1.84 9.00
N SER A 49 11.58 1.67 7.72
CA SER A 49 12.32 2.28 6.62
C SER A 49 12.38 3.80 6.72
N ALA A 50 11.26 4.47 7.01
CA ALA A 50 11.20 5.92 7.14
C ALA A 50 12.06 6.44 8.29
N PHE A 51 12.06 5.76 9.44
CA PHE A 51 12.96 6.09 10.56
C PHE A 51 14.43 5.90 10.18
N SER A 52 14.77 4.77 9.54
CA SER A 52 16.13 4.50 9.08
C SER A 52 16.61 5.57 8.09
N PHE A 53 15.73 6.00 7.18
CA PHE A 53 16.01 7.08 6.23
C PHE A 53 16.21 8.43 6.92
N ALA A 54 15.45 8.74 7.97
CA ALA A 54 15.60 9.97 8.73
C ALA A 54 17.00 10.06 9.38
N ILE A 55 17.53 8.94 9.90
CA ILE A 55 18.89 8.88 10.46
C ILE A 55 19.93 8.96 9.33
N TYR A 56 19.70 8.24 8.22
CA TYR A 56 20.58 8.30 7.04
C TYR A 56 20.74 9.73 6.48
N ASN A 57 19.71 10.57 6.56
CA ASN A 57 19.79 11.96 6.10
C ASN A 57 20.83 12.79 6.88
N VAL A 58 21.13 12.41 8.13
CA VAL A 58 22.12 13.08 8.98
C VAL A 58 23.51 12.50 8.77
N ASP A 59 23.64 11.17 8.83
CA ASP A 59 24.96 10.52 8.87
C ASP A 59 25.49 10.09 7.49
N MET A 60 24.61 9.99 6.49
CA MET A 60 24.89 9.52 5.11
C MET A 60 25.72 8.23 5.03
N THR A 61 25.63 7.37 6.04
CA THR A 61 26.37 6.11 6.05
C THR A 61 25.74 5.10 5.08
N PRO A 62 26.53 4.42 4.23
CA PRO A 62 26.01 3.46 3.25
C PRO A 62 25.19 2.34 3.88
N GLY A 63 25.54 1.91 5.10
CA GLY A 63 24.80 0.90 5.84
C GLY A 63 23.37 1.33 6.19
N LEU A 64 23.19 2.56 6.70
CA LEU A 64 21.86 3.09 7.01
C LEU A 64 21.02 3.36 5.75
N GLY A 65 21.67 3.79 4.66
CA GLY A 65 21.02 3.92 3.36
C GLY A 65 20.50 2.57 2.88
N ALA A 66 21.33 1.53 2.93
CA ALA A 66 20.96 0.19 2.49
C ALA A 66 19.79 -0.34 3.32
N THR A 67 19.84 -0.25 4.65
CA THR A 67 18.74 -0.71 5.51
C THR A 67 17.44 0.04 5.24
N ALA A 68 17.50 1.37 5.05
CA ALA A 68 16.32 2.18 4.76
C ALA A 68 15.65 1.76 3.44
N PHE A 69 16.38 1.73 2.32
CA PHE A 69 15.76 1.47 1.02
C PHE A 69 15.44 -0.02 0.80
N VAL A 70 16.23 -0.94 1.36
CA VAL A 70 15.91 -2.39 1.32
C VAL A 70 14.63 -2.67 2.10
N SER A 71 14.48 -2.13 3.31
CA SER A 71 13.25 -2.32 4.08
C SER A 71 12.04 -1.70 3.37
N MET A 72 12.18 -0.56 2.69
CA MET A 72 11.12 0.02 1.86
C MET A 72 10.64 -0.94 0.75
N VAL A 73 11.58 -1.53 0.00
CA VAL A 73 11.27 -2.48 -1.08
C VAL A 73 10.55 -3.71 -0.54
N VAL A 74 11.01 -4.24 0.60
CA VAL A 74 10.37 -5.38 1.26
C VAL A 74 8.96 -5.04 1.73
N GLY A 75 8.77 -3.88 2.38
CA GLY A 75 7.46 -3.45 2.87
C GLY A 75 6.44 -3.28 1.75
N LEU A 76 6.84 -2.67 0.62
CA LEU A 76 5.98 -2.52 -0.56
C LEU A 76 5.68 -3.86 -1.27
N GLY A 77 6.65 -4.77 -1.33
CA GLY A 77 6.41 -6.10 -1.87
C GLY A 77 5.42 -6.94 -1.03
N ILE A 78 5.44 -6.76 0.28
CA ILE A 78 4.43 -7.33 1.19
C ILE A 78 3.05 -6.69 0.94
N GLN A 79 2.99 -5.36 0.76
CA GLN A 79 1.73 -4.68 0.42
C GLN A 79 1.16 -5.13 -0.94
N LEU A 80 2.00 -5.38 -1.95
CA LEU A 80 1.57 -5.99 -3.22
C LEU A 80 1.04 -7.41 -2.99
N SER A 81 1.72 -8.20 -2.15
CA SER A 81 1.27 -9.55 -1.77
C SER A 81 -0.11 -9.50 -1.12
N ALA A 82 -0.36 -8.51 -0.27
CA ALA A 82 -1.66 -8.26 0.33
C ALA A 82 -2.71 -7.92 -0.75
N ALA A 83 -2.41 -7.03 -1.71
CA ALA A 83 -3.34 -6.71 -2.80
C ALA A 83 -3.74 -7.94 -3.63
N ILE A 84 -2.79 -8.84 -3.91
CA ILE A 84 -3.08 -10.09 -4.62
C ILE A 84 -3.87 -11.07 -3.72
N GLN A 85 -3.54 -11.14 -2.43
CA GLN A 85 -4.28 -11.93 -1.44
C GLN A 85 -5.73 -11.46 -1.31
N PHE A 86 -5.99 -10.16 -1.38
CA PHE A 86 -7.33 -9.59 -1.36
C PHE A 86 -8.18 -10.11 -2.54
N ARG A 87 -7.59 -10.22 -3.74
CA ARG A 87 -8.29 -10.69 -4.94
C ARG A 87 -8.44 -12.21 -5.00
N THR A 88 -7.40 -12.95 -4.63
CA THR A 88 -7.31 -14.39 -4.89
C THR A 88 -7.55 -15.26 -3.65
N GLY A 89 -7.62 -14.66 -2.46
CA GLY A 89 -7.68 -15.37 -1.18
C GLY A 89 -6.37 -16.09 -0.81
N ARG A 90 -5.32 -16.02 -1.65
CA ARG A 90 -4.05 -16.72 -1.46
C ARG A 90 -2.88 -15.74 -1.46
N LEU A 91 -1.88 -16.03 -0.63
CA LEU A 91 -0.65 -15.26 -0.60
C LEU A 91 0.19 -15.58 -1.86
N ALA A 92 0.40 -14.59 -2.74
CA ALA A 92 1.11 -14.77 -4.00
C ALA A 92 2.63 -14.69 -3.89
N LEU A 93 3.19 -15.43 -2.93
CA LEU A 93 4.63 -15.42 -2.63
C LEU A 93 5.51 -15.73 -3.85
N LEU A 94 5.05 -16.61 -4.74
CA LEU A 94 5.80 -17.01 -5.93
C LEU A 94 6.04 -15.85 -6.91
N VAL A 95 5.19 -14.82 -6.90
CA VAL A 95 5.35 -13.65 -7.78
C VAL A 95 6.08 -12.53 -7.03
N THR A 96 5.75 -12.32 -5.77
CA THR A 96 6.24 -11.16 -5.03
C THR A 96 7.64 -11.35 -4.45
N VAL A 97 8.00 -12.57 -4.00
CA VAL A 97 9.34 -12.89 -3.48
C VAL A 97 10.45 -12.65 -4.50
N PRO A 98 10.40 -13.19 -5.75
CA PRO A 98 11.48 -12.93 -6.70
C PRO A 98 11.59 -11.44 -7.05
N LEU A 99 10.47 -10.72 -7.18
CA LEU A 99 10.49 -9.28 -7.46
C LEU A 99 11.10 -8.47 -6.31
N MET A 100 10.75 -8.82 -5.06
CA MET A 100 11.39 -8.26 -3.87
C MET A 100 12.89 -8.56 -3.86
N LEU A 101 13.29 -9.80 -4.14
CA LEU A 101 14.69 -10.21 -4.10
C LEU A 101 15.53 -9.45 -5.13
N VAL A 102 15.01 -9.27 -6.36
CA VAL A 102 15.67 -8.43 -7.38
C VAL A 102 15.80 -6.99 -6.89
N GLY A 103 14.73 -6.41 -6.33
CA GLY A 103 14.77 -5.03 -5.82
C GLY A 103 15.76 -4.86 -4.66
N VAL A 104 15.76 -5.79 -3.71
CA VAL A 104 16.66 -5.78 -2.54
C VAL A 104 18.12 -5.90 -2.98
N LEU A 105 18.43 -6.83 -3.89
CA LEU A 105 19.79 -7.00 -4.40
C LEU A 105 20.24 -5.78 -5.21
N ALA A 106 19.38 -5.25 -6.08
CA ALA A 106 19.71 -4.10 -6.92
C ALA A 106 19.97 -2.83 -6.08
N VAL A 107 19.06 -2.52 -5.15
CA VAL A 107 19.17 -1.34 -4.28
C VAL A 107 20.29 -1.49 -3.26
N GLY A 108 20.35 -2.64 -2.58
CA GLY A 108 21.35 -2.90 -1.55
C GLY A 108 22.76 -2.88 -2.12
N ASN A 109 22.99 -3.53 -3.27
CA ASN A 109 24.31 -3.55 -3.88
C ASN A 109 24.74 -2.17 -4.39
N ALA A 110 23.82 -1.41 -5.01
CA ALA A 110 24.12 -0.05 -5.48
C ALA A 110 24.48 0.89 -4.31
N MET A 111 23.76 0.79 -3.19
CA MET A 111 23.99 1.64 -2.01
C MET A 111 25.29 1.29 -1.30
N LEU A 112 25.57 -0.01 -1.10
CA LEU A 112 26.80 -0.46 -0.45
C LEU A 112 28.05 -0.22 -1.31
N SER A 113 27.89 -0.14 -2.63
CA SER A 113 28.97 0.21 -3.56
C SER A 113 29.26 1.72 -3.63
N GLY A 114 28.53 2.55 -2.87
CA GLY A 114 28.70 4.02 -2.84
C GLY A 114 27.95 4.76 -3.95
N TYR A 115 27.20 4.06 -4.82
CA TYR A 115 26.35 4.66 -5.84
C TYR A 115 24.97 5.02 -5.26
N ASN A 116 24.97 5.89 -4.25
CA ASN A 116 23.76 6.24 -3.50
C ASN A 116 22.67 6.83 -4.41
N GLY A 117 23.05 7.57 -5.46
CA GLY A 117 22.09 8.13 -6.41
C GLY A 117 21.44 7.07 -7.28
N LEU A 118 22.22 6.12 -7.77
CA LEU A 118 21.69 4.97 -8.50
C LEU A 118 20.75 4.12 -7.62
N ALA A 119 21.12 3.89 -6.36
CA ALA A 119 20.29 3.14 -5.42
C ALA A 119 18.92 3.81 -5.22
N ILE A 120 18.90 5.14 -5.07
CA ILE A 120 17.66 5.92 -4.94
C ILE A 120 16.83 5.84 -6.23
N MET A 121 17.44 5.98 -7.42
CA MET A 121 16.73 5.84 -8.70
C MET A 121 16.04 4.48 -8.83
N ILE A 122 16.79 3.41 -8.56
CA ILE A 122 16.27 2.04 -8.61
C ILE A 122 15.12 1.89 -7.61
N ALA A 123 15.31 2.33 -6.36
CA ALA A 123 14.30 2.23 -5.32
C ALA A 123 12.99 2.94 -5.70
N GLN A 124 13.07 4.17 -6.23
CA GLN A 124 11.89 4.94 -6.67
C GLN A 124 11.18 4.26 -7.86
N GLY A 125 11.93 3.63 -8.76
CA GLY A 125 11.37 2.82 -9.85
C GLY A 125 10.61 1.60 -9.33
N PHE A 126 11.18 0.87 -8.36
CA PHE A 126 10.50 -0.25 -7.71
C PHE A 126 9.24 0.18 -6.97
N VAL A 127 9.27 1.32 -6.26
CA VAL A 127 8.09 1.87 -5.57
C VAL A 127 6.96 2.12 -6.57
N ALA A 128 7.26 2.79 -7.69
CA ALA A 128 6.28 3.03 -8.74
C ALA A 128 5.73 1.72 -9.31
N LEU A 129 6.58 0.72 -9.53
CA LEU A 129 6.19 -0.59 -10.05
C LEU A 129 5.25 -1.34 -9.08
N PHE A 130 5.60 -1.42 -7.80
CA PHE A 130 4.78 -2.12 -6.80
C PHE A 130 3.40 -1.46 -6.64
N LEU A 131 3.36 -0.13 -6.59
CA LEU A 131 2.10 0.61 -6.49
C LEU A 131 1.24 0.48 -7.75
N ALA A 132 1.83 0.56 -8.94
CA ALA A 132 1.10 0.34 -10.19
C ALA A 132 0.54 -1.08 -10.29
N ALA A 133 1.32 -2.09 -9.90
CA ALA A 133 0.87 -3.48 -9.85
C ALA A 133 -0.29 -3.66 -8.85
N ALA A 134 -0.18 -3.08 -7.65
CA ALA A 134 -1.25 -3.10 -6.65
C ALA A 134 -2.53 -2.42 -7.17
N ALA A 135 -2.40 -1.28 -7.86
CA ALA A 135 -3.53 -0.58 -8.49
C ALA A 135 -4.27 -1.47 -9.49
N VAL A 136 -3.54 -2.21 -10.34
CA VAL A 136 -4.13 -3.15 -11.30
C VAL A 136 -4.89 -4.27 -10.60
N GLU A 137 -4.33 -4.83 -9.52
CA GLU A 137 -4.99 -5.90 -8.76
C GLU A 137 -6.29 -5.41 -8.09
N TYR A 138 -6.30 -4.21 -7.49
CA TYR A 138 -7.51 -3.60 -6.96
C TYR A 138 -8.54 -3.27 -8.05
N TRP A 139 -8.08 -2.78 -9.21
CA TRP A 139 -8.95 -2.49 -10.35
C TRP A 139 -9.62 -3.74 -10.94
N ARG A 140 -8.91 -4.87 -10.92
CA ARG A 140 -9.44 -6.19 -11.33
C ARG A 140 -10.47 -6.71 -10.33
N ALA A 141 -10.26 -6.48 -9.03
CA ALA A 141 -11.18 -6.89 -7.97
C ALA A 141 -12.43 -5.98 -7.86
N ARG A 142 -12.53 -4.90 -8.64
CA ARG A 142 -13.55 -3.85 -8.49
C ARG A 142 -15.00 -4.33 -8.54
N ALA A 143 -15.28 -5.48 -9.16
CA ALA A 143 -16.63 -6.03 -9.25
C ALA A 143 -17.27 -6.26 -7.87
N GLU A 144 -16.47 -6.51 -6.83
CA GLU A 144 -16.99 -6.75 -5.48
C GLU A 144 -17.45 -5.47 -4.77
N ALA A 145 -16.70 -4.37 -4.94
CA ALA A 145 -16.98 -3.08 -4.32
C ALA A 145 -16.46 -1.94 -5.22
N PRO A 146 -17.21 -1.55 -6.27
CA PRO A 146 -16.70 -0.71 -7.35
C PRO A 146 -16.15 0.64 -6.89
N ARG A 147 -16.81 1.28 -5.92
CA ARG A 147 -16.42 2.61 -5.41
C ARG A 147 -15.16 2.52 -4.53
N ALA A 148 -15.15 1.62 -3.56
CA ALA A 148 -14.04 1.48 -2.62
C ALA A 148 -12.77 0.96 -3.30
N LEU A 149 -12.89 -0.08 -4.12
CA LEU A 149 -11.74 -0.65 -4.84
C LEU A 149 -11.27 0.23 -6.00
N GLY A 150 -12.20 0.97 -6.64
CA GLY A 150 -11.84 2.01 -7.60
C GLY A 150 -11.01 3.13 -6.97
N LEU A 151 -11.38 3.58 -5.76
CA LEU A 151 -10.64 4.61 -5.04
C LEU A 151 -9.26 4.10 -4.56
N LEU A 152 -9.17 2.86 -4.07
CA LEU A 152 -7.89 2.21 -3.74
C LEU A 152 -6.97 2.11 -4.96
N ALA A 153 -7.50 1.71 -6.12
CA ALA A 153 -6.74 1.65 -7.35
C ALA A 153 -6.24 3.04 -7.78
N LEU A 154 -7.11 4.06 -7.70
CA LEU A 154 -6.74 5.44 -8.02
C LEU A 154 -5.64 5.98 -7.11
N PHE A 155 -5.77 5.77 -5.79
CA PHE A 155 -4.77 6.16 -4.80
C PHE A 155 -3.40 5.51 -5.06
N ASN A 156 -3.37 4.21 -5.34
CA ASN A 156 -2.13 3.52 -5.69
C ASN A 156 -1.54 4.06 -7.01
N LEU A 157 -2.38 4.32 -8.02
CA LEU A 157 -1.94 4.83 -9.31
C LEU A 157 -1.37 6.25 -9.23
N VAL A 158 -2.05 7.17 -8.54
CA VAL A 158 -1.59 8.55 -8.34
C VAL A 158 -0.25 8.55 -7.62
N THR A 159 -0.12 7.75 -6.56
CA THR A 159 1.13 7.62 -5.82
C THR A 159 2.25 7.04 -6.70
N ALA A 160 1.95 6.01 -7.50
CA ALA A 160 2.91 5.44 -8.45
C ALA A 160 3.42 6.50 -9.44
N LEU A 161 2.54 7.35 -9.97
CA LEU A 161 2.90 8.41 -10.91
C LEU A 161 3.79 9.48 -10.27
N CYS A 162 3.55 9.85 -9.01
CA CYS A 162 4.41 10.78 -8.27
C CYS A 162 5.84 10.23 -8.10
N PHE A 163 5.97 8.95 -7.73
CA PHE A 163 7.27 8.29 -7.60
C PHE A 163 7.96 8.08 -8.94
N LEU A 164 7.20 7.72 -9.98
CA LEU A 164 7.72 7.60 -11.34
C LEU A 164 8.28 8.94 -11.84
N ASN A 165 7.56 10.04 -11.60
CA ASN A 165 8.03 11.38 -11.94
C ASN A 165 9.31 11.74 -11.17
N SER A 166 9.37 11.42 -9.87
CA SER A 166 10.59 11.60 -9.08
C SER A 166 11.79 10.82 -9.65
N CYS A 167 11.56 9.58 -10.08
CA CYS A 167 12.57 8.74 -10.73
C CYS A 167 13.06 9.35 -12.05
N ILE A 168 12.13 9.82 -12.91
CA ILE A 168 12.47 10.46 -14.19
C ILE A 168 13.31 11.73 -13.97
N VAL A 169 12.95 12.57 -12.99
CA VAL A 169 13.72 13.77 -12.67
C VAL A 169 15.13 13.42 -12.21
N LEU A 170 15.29 12.39 -11.37
CA LEU A 170 16.61 11.92 -10.94
C LEU A 170 17.44 11.38 -12.11
N ILE A 171 16.85 10.57 -12.99
CA ILE A 171 17.54 10.04 -14.18
C ILE A 171 18.01 11.18 -15.08
N ARG A 172 17.19 12.23 -15.26
CA ARG A 172 17.56 13.41 -16.06
C ARG A 172 18.66 14.25 -15.43
N ALA A 173 18.78 14.25 -14.10
CA ALA A 173 19.88 14.92 -13.42
C ALA A 173 21.22 14.21 -13.69
N GLY A 174 21.22 12.90 -13.99
CA GLY A 174 22.39 12.15 -14.43
C GLY A 174 23.43 11.87 -13.33
N GLU A 175 23.19 12.30 -12.10
CA GLU A 175 24.11 12.11 -10.98
C GLU A 175 23.93 10.71 -10.35
N THR A 176 24.95 9.87 -10.45
CA THR A 176 24.95 8.50 -9.91
C THR A 176 25.43 8.42 -8.46
N VAL A 177 26.10 9.48 -7.99
CA VAL A 177 26.59 9.65 -6.62
C VAL A 177 26.13 11.02 -6.15
N PHE A 178 25.30 11.06 -5.11
CA PHE A 178 24.87 12.32 -4.51
C PHE A 178 25.68 12.62 -3.26
N THR A 179 26.23 13.85 -3.17
CA THR A 179 26.95 14.36 -1.99
C THR A 179 26.00 14.86 -0.89
N ALA A 180 24.71 15.04 -1.21
CA ALA A 180 23.64 15.35 -0.28
C ALA A 180 22.34 14.67 -0.76
N VAL A 181 21.41 14.35 0.14
CA VAL A 181 20.10 13.79 -0.25
C VAL A 181 19.44 14.69 -1.30
N PRO A 182 19.00 14.17 -2.47
CA PRO A 182 18.36 14.99 -3.50
C PRO A 182 17.17 15.75 -2.93
N ARG A 183 17.13 17.07 -3.17
CA ARG A 183 16.03 17.94 -2.73
C ARG A 183 15.31 18.46 -3.96
N ASN A 184 14.29 17.72 -4.37
CA ASN A 184 13.49 17.98 -5.56
C ASN A 184 12.03 18.21 -5.16
N TRP A 185 11.36 19.16 -5.80
CA TRP A 185 9.92 19.41 -5.62
C TRP A 185 9.07 18.15 -5.84
N ALA A 186 9.44 17.28 -6.80
CA ALA A 186 8.76 16.02 -7.07
C ALA A 186 8.95 14.99 -5.95
N GLU A 187 10.12 14.98 -5.30
CA GLU A 187 10.39 14.08 -4.17
C GLU A 187 9.60 14.51 -2.92
N THR A 188 9.54 15.81 -2.66
CA THR A 188 8.69 16.37 -1.58
C THR A 188 7.21 16.09 -1.84
N LEU A 189 6.75 16.24 -3.09
CA LEU A 189 5.38 15.95 -3.47
C LEU A 189 5.05 14.46 -3.37
N GLY A 190 5.97 13.57 -3.79
CA GLY A 190 5.81 12.11 -3.66
C GLY A 190 5.68 11.68 -2.19
N ARG A 191 6.53 12.21 -1.30
CA ARG A 191 6.43 11.94 0.14
C ARG A 191 5.12 12.43 0.74
N ALA A 192 4.69 13.66 0.40
CA ALA A 192 3.43 14.22 0.89
C ALA A 192 2.20 13.42 0.41
N VAL A 193 2.16 13.09 -0.87
CA VAL A 193 1.07 12.28 -1.46
C VAL A 193 1.02 10.89 -0.84
N THR A 194 2.17 10.28 -0.55
CA THR A 194 2.23 8.95 0.07
C THR A 194 1.54 8.93 1.43
N VAL A 195 1.71 9.97 2.25
CA VAL A 195 1.07 10.07 3.58
C VAL A 195 -0.44 10.07 3.45
N VAL A 196 -0.96 10.99 2.62
CA VAL A 196 -2.39 11.12 2.38
C VAL A 196 -2.96 9.82 1.83
N THR A 197 -2.22 9.18 0.93
CA THR A 197 -2.62 7.94 0.28
C THR A 197 -2.59 6.75 1.23
N VAL A 198 -1.58 6.61 2.10
CA VAL A 198 -1.51 5.52 3.10
C VAL A 198 -2.67 5.64 4.09
N ILE A 199 -2.99 6.85 4.55
CA ILE A 199 -4.15 7.09 5.42
C ILE A 199 -5.45 6.76 4.69
N GLY A 200 -5.61 7.26 3.46
CA GLY A 200 -6.81 7.02 2.65
C GLY A 200 -7.02 5.55 2.29
N MET A 201 -5.97 4.85 1.85
CA MET A 201 -5.99 3.40 1.63
C MET A 201 -6.34 2.67 2.93
N GLY A 202 -5.81 3.18 4.05
CA GLY A 202 -6.05 2.67 5.37
C GLY A 202 -7.54 2.65 5.74
N SER A 203 -8.18 3.81 5.65
CA SER A 203 -9.60 3.97 5.95
C SER A 203 -10.49 3.12 5.03
N ILE A 204 -10.18 3.04 3.74
CA ILE A 204 -10.99 2.27 2.77
C ILE A 204 -10.91 0.76 3.07
N ALA A 205 -9.72 0.24 3.41
CA ALA A 205 -9.57 -1.17 3.76
C ALA A 205 -10.34 -1.55 5.02
N LEU A 206 -10.42 -0.64 6.01
CA LEU A 206 -11.22 -0.83 7.23
C LEU A 206 -12.72 -0.86 6.91
N VAL A 207 -13.22 0.10 6.12
CA VAL A 207 -14.63 0.13 5.70
C VAL A 207 -15.02 -1.13 4.93
N LEU A 208 -14.15 -1.61 4.04
CA LEU A 208 -14.35 -2.87 3.31
C LEU A 208 -14.40 -4.09 4.25
N ASN A 209 -13.55 -4.11 5.28
CA ASN A 209 -13.55 -5.19 6.27
C ASN A 209 -14.84 -5.20 7.10
N HIS A 210 -15.31 -4.03 7.57
CA HIS A 210 -16.59 -3.92 8.26
C HIS A 210 -17.74 -4.40 7.38
N TRP A 211 -17.78 -3.98 6.12
CA TRP A 211 -18.82 -4.39 5.17
C TRP A 211 -18.81 -5.89 4.88
N ARG A 212 -17.63 -6.51 4.71
CA ARG A 212 -17.52 -7.98 4.54
C ARG A 212 -17.92 -8.72 5.83
N ALA A 213 -17.56 -8.21 6.99
CA ALA A 213 -17.93 -8.80 8.28
C ALA A 213 -19.45 -8.74 8.53
N GLU A 214 -20.10 -7.63 8.17
CA GLU A 214 -21.55 -7.48 8.22
C GLU A 214 -22.24 -8.45 7.27
N ARG A 215 -21.80 -8.56 6.01
CA ARG A 215 -22.35 -9.53 5.05
C ARG A 215 -22.27 -10.98 5.53
N ARG A 216 -21.16 -11.36 6.18
CA ARG A 216 -20.98 -12.70 6.78
C ARG A 216 -21.95 -12.92 7.94
N ARG A 217 -22.17 -11.92 8.79
CA ARG A 217 -23.11 -11.97 9.92
C ARG A 217 -24.56 -12.03 9.47
N SER A 218 -24.93 -11.29 8.43
CA SER A 218 -26.29 -11.27 7.89
C SER A 218 -26.66 -12.52 7.10
N GLY A 219 -25.73 -13.46 6.87
CA GLY A 219 -26.02 -14.73 6.20
C GLY A 219 -26.60 -14.56 4.81
N ALA A 220 -26.26 -13.49 4.09
CA ALA A 220 -26.70 -13.26 2.71
C ALA A 220 -26.02 -14.28 1.76
N ALA A 221 -26.47 -15.53 1.85
CA ALA A 221 -26.47 -16.47 0.75
C ALA A 221 -27.16 -15.80 -0.44
N ALA A 222 -26.74 -16.19 -1.65
CA ALA A 222 -27.18 -15.65 -2.93
C ALA A 222 -28.67 -15.29 -2.96
N PRO A 223 -29.07 -14.18 -3.60
CA PRO A 223 -30.49 -13.86 -3.75
C PRO A 223 -31.19 -15.06 -4.37
N ALA A 224 -32.09 -15.67 -3.61
CA ALA A 224 -33.06 -16.60 -4.15
C ALA A 224 -33.74 -15.92 -5.33
N ALA A 225 -33.82 -16.63 -6.45
CA ALA A 225 -34.60 -16.22 -7.60
C ALA A 225 -36.01 -15.77 -7.15
N GLY A 226 -36.52 -14.75 -7.84
CA GLY A 226 -37.59 -13.88 -7.38
C GLY A 226 -38.92 -14.54 -7.05
N PRO A 227 -39.84 -13.77 -6.44
CA PRO A 227 -41.17 -14.23 -6.10
C PRO A 227 -42.06 -14.24 -7.36
N ASP A 228 -41.88 -15.24 -8.23
CA ASP A 228 -42.89 -15.60 -9.22
C ASP A 228 -43.83 -16.64 -8.60
N GLY A 229 -44.90 -16.14 -8.02
CA GLY A 229 -45.96 -16.92 -7.41
C GLY A 229 -47.25 -16.11 -7.36
N HIS A 230 -47.77 -15.75 -8.52
CA HIS A 230 -49.17 -15.37 -8.67
C HIS A 230 -50.04 -16.56 -8.24
N ASP A 231 -50.53 -16.55 -7.00
CA ASP A 231 -51.60 -17.47 -6.59
C ASP A 231 -52.94 -16.73 -6.62
N VAL A 232 -53.57 -16.80 -7.79
CA VAL A 232 -54.99 -16.51 -7.99
C VAL A 232 -55.70 -17.86 -7.88
N SER A 233 -56.26 -18.20 -6.73
CA SER A 233 -57.51 -18.99 -6.66
C SER A 233 -58.04 -19.17 -5.23
N SER A 234 -59.38 -19.21 -5.14
CA SER A 234 -60.15 -19.91 -4.10
C SER A 234 -60.52 -19.15 -2.81
N ASP A 235 -61.22 -18.04 -2.99
CA ASP A 235 -62.34 -17.69 -2.09
C ASP A 235 -63.57 -18.52 -2.48
N ARG A 236 -63.77 -19.67 -1.83
CA ARG A 236 -65.08 -20.34 -1.71
C ARG A 236 -65.12 -21.21 -0.46
N SER A 237 -66.27 -21.15 0.22
CA SER A 237 -66.80 -22.09 1.21
C SER A 237 -66.24 -22.01 2.64
N LYS A 238 -66.79 -21.09 3.44
CA LYS A 238 -67.25 -21.37 4.83
C LYS A 238 -68.54 -20.60 5.14
N LEU A 239 -69.63 -21.05 4.52
CA LEU A 239 -70.96 -21.08 5.14
C LEU A 239 -71.12 -22.52 5.62
N TRP A 240 -71.12 -22.73 6.93
CA TRP A 240 -71.86 -23.69 7.77
C TRP A 240 -71.31 -23.54 9.19
#